data_AF-A0A0C2C0K0-F1
#
_entry.id   AF-A0A0C2C0K0-F1
#
_cell.length_a   1.000
_cell.length_b   1.000
_cell.length_c   1.000
_cell.angle_alpha   90.00
_cell.angle_beta   90.00
_cell.angle_gamma   90.00
#
_symmetry.space_group_name_H-M   'P 1'
#
loop_
_entity.id
_entity.type
_entity.pdbx_description
1 polymer ?
#
loop_
_entity_poly.entity_id
_entity_poly.type
_entity_poly.pdbx_seq_one_letter_code
_entity_poly.pdbx_strand_id
1 'polypeptide(L)'
;GAKLTFKFPFYGHMMTNLTIATGGFLYVGDQTHNWLAATQYIAPLMANFDTTLDGSSIVYADDGERFVVEWRKVQLREQHQAGSFTFQASLFKNGSIAFVYKNVPMNVSNISDEQHPVKCGISDAYLYNHMLMSHGT
;
A
#
# COMPACT_ATOMS: atom_id res chain seq x y z
N GLY A 1 -2.63 4.75 -10.87
CA GLY A 1 -1.59 5.49 -10.13
C GLY A 1 -2.14 6.84 -9.68
N ALA A 2 -1.60 7.40 -8.61
CA ALA A 2 -1.83 8.77 -8.15
C ALA A 2 -0.50 9.55 -8.19
N LYS A 3 -0.59 10.85 -8.47
CA LYS A 3 0.55 11.75 -8.53
C LYS A 3 0.44 12.77 -7.41
N LEU A 4 1.43 12.81 -6.54
CA LEU A 4 1.56 13.76 -5.45
C LEU A 4 1.85 15.16 -6.00
N THR A 5 1.29 16.18 -5.36
CA THR A 5 1.59 17.59 -5.66
C THR A 5 2.90 18.06 -5.02
N PHE A 6 3.49 17.26 -4.14
CA PHE A 6 4.75 17.51 -3.45
C PHE A 6 5.73 16.33 -3.59
N LYS A 7 7.01 16.57 -3.30
CA LYS A 7 8.04 15.52 -3.20
C LYS A 7 7.97 14.88 -1.82
N PHE A 8 7.67 13.59 -1.76
CA PHE A 8 7.66 12.84 -0.52
C PHE A 8 9.00 12.09 -0.35
N PRO A 9 9.71 12.26 0.77
CA PRO A 9 10.93 11.50 1.04
C PRO A 9 10.59 10.08 1.50
N PHE A 10 11.16 9.07 0.84
CA PHE A 10 11.00 7.66 1.18
C PHE A 10 12.34 6.93 0.98
N TYR A 11 12.92 6.39 2.06
CA TYR A 11 14.19 5.65 2.05
C TYR A 11 15.35 6.33 1.27
N GLY A 12 15.47 7.66 1.38
CA GLY A 12 16.53 8.42 0.71
C GLY A 12 16.21 8.89 -0.71
N HIS A 13 15.03 8.54 -1.23
CA HIS A 13 14.55 8.96 -2.54
C HIS A 13 13.38 9.93 -2.41
N MET A 14 13.29 10.88 -3.35
CA MET A 14 12.18 11.84 -3.42
C MET A 14 11.19 11.38 -4.48
N MET A 15 10.04 10.85 -4.06
CA MET A 15 9.02 10.31 -4.95
C MET A 15 7.86 11.29 -5.13
N THR A 16 7.20 11.22 -6.30
CA THR A 16 5.98 11.98 -6.62
C THR A 16 4.89 11.12 -7.23
N ASN A 17 5.18 9.86 -7.56
CA ASN A 17 4.21 8.93 -8.14
C ASN A 17 4.04 7.76 -7.18
N LEU A 18 2.81 7.29 -7.03
CA LEU A 18 2.50 6.07 -6.29
C LEU A 18 1.30 5.37 -6.92
N THR A 19 1.05 4.14 -6.52
CA THR A 19 -0.18 3.43 -6.88
C THR A 19 -0.96 3.07 -5.63
N ILE A 20 -2.24 3.44 -5.61
CA ILE A 20 -3.17 3.04 -4.55
C ILE A 20 -3.66 1.64 -4.89
N ALA A 21 -3.30 0.65 -4.09
CA ALA A 21 -3.72 -0.73 -4.29
C ALA A 21 -5.03 -1.02 -3.56
N THR A 22 -5.88 -1.85 -4.16
CA THR A 22 -7.16 -2.28 -3.58
C THR A 22 -6.97 -3.07 -2.28
N GLY A 23 -5.86 -3.80 -2.17
CA GLY A 23 -5.49 -4.59 -1.00
C GLY A 23 -5.01 -3.78 0.22
N GLY A 24 -5.28 -2.47 0.32
CA GLY A 24 -5.05 -1.70 1.55
C GLY A 24 -3.64 -1.09 1.72
N PHE A 25 -2.92 -0.85 0.62
CA PHE A 25 -1.56 -0.30 0.66
C PHE A 25 -1.27 0.66 -0.50
N LEU A 26 -0.23 1.48 -0.34
CA LEU A 26 0.36 2.29 -1.39
C LEU A 26 1.61 1.57 -1.91
N TYR A 27 1.68 1.35 -3.21
CA TYR A 27 2.89 0.93 -3.90
C TYR A 27 3.70 2.16 -4.30
N VAL A 28 4.99 2.16 -3.97
CA VAL A 28 5.87 3.32 -4.08
C VAL A 28 7.11 3.08 -4.95
N GLY A 29 7.21 1.92 -5.60
CA GLY A 29 8.33 1.59 -6.48
C GLY A 29 8.20 2.16 -7.89
N ASP A 30 9.34 2.37 -8.54
CA ASP A 30 9.44 2.90 -9.92
C ASP A 30 9.19 1.84 -11.01
N GLN A 31 9.17 0.54 -10.66
CA GLN A 31 9.07 -0.55 -11.63
C GLN A 31 7.84 -1.43 -11.39
N THR A 32 6.85 -1.32 -12.27
CA THR A 32 5.63 -2.15 -12.26
C THR A 32 5.92 -3.59 -12.74
N HIS A 33 6.59 -4.39 -11.91
CA HIS A 33 6.61 -5.84 -12.04
C HIS A 33 5.91 -6.49 -10.85
N ASN A 34 5.13 -7.55 -11.08
CA ASN A 34 4.24 -8.18 -10.07
C ASN A 34 4.93 -8.53 -8.74
N TRP A 35 6.23 -8.87 -8.76
CA TRP A 35 6.97 -9.23 -7.56
C TRP A 35 7.43 -8.01 -6.73
N LEU A 36 7.73 -6.88 -7.39
CA LEU A 36 8.24 -5.66 -6.73
C LEU A 36 7.14 -4.91 -5.97
N ALA A 37 5.90 -5.01 -6.45
CA ALA A 37 4.71 -4.45 -5.78
C ALA A 37 4.56 -4.94 -4.33
N ALA A 38 5.07 -6.13 -4.02
CA ALA A 38 5.04 -6.72 -2.68
C ALA A 38 6.21 -6.29 -1.77
N THR A 39 7.19 -5.55 -2.30
CA THR A 39 8.46 -5.23 -1.62
C THR A 39 8.62 -3.75 -1.27
N GLN A 40 8.08 -2.84 -2.08
CA GLN A 40 8.13 -1.40 -1.87
C GLN A 40 6.74 -0.85 -1.57
N TYR A 41 6.39 -0.72 -0.30
CA TYR A 41 5.03 -0.35 0.10
C TYR A 41 4.95 0.50 1.36
N ILE A 42 3.83 1.21 1.46
CA ILE A 42 3.32 1.85 2.68
C ILE A 42 1.93 1.24 2.95
N ALA A 43 1.84 0.39 3.96
CA ALA A 43 0.67 -0.44 4.23
C ALA A 43 0.10 -0.15 5.63
N PRO A 44 -0.96 0.67 5.77
CA PRO A 44 -1.71 0.72 7.01
C PRO A 44 -2.30 -0.66 7.35
N LEU A 45 -2.83 -1.38 6.36
CA LEU A 45 -3.25 -2.77 6.48
C LEU A 45 -3.33 -3.40 5.09
N MET A 46 -2.33 -4.19 4.72
CA MET A 46 -2.33 -4.98 3.49
C MET A 46 -3.04 -6.32 3.75
N ALA A 47 -4.06 -6.65 2.96
CA ALA A 47 -4.77 -7.94 3.01
C ALA A 47 -5.56 -8.20 1.71
N ASN A 48 -6.18 -9.40 1.60
CA ASN A 48 -7.05 -9.77 0.46
C ASN A 48 -8.42 -9.07 0.52
N PHE A 49 -8.43 -7.74 0.42
CA PHE A 49 -9.68 -6.98 0.42
C PHE A 49 -10.41 -7.09 -0.92
N ASP A 50 -11.71 -7.38 -0.86
CA ASP A 50 -12.64 -7.19 -1.96
C ASP A 50 -13.25 -5.78 -1.87
N THR A 51 -12.95 -4.97 -2.89
CA THR A 51 -13.42 -3.58 -3.00
C THR A 51 -14.60 -3.44 -3.96
N THR A 52 -15.09 -4.55 -4.52
CA THR A 52 -16.21 -4.57 -5.47
C THR A 52 -17.58 -4.68 -4.78
N LEU A 53 -17.59 -4.94 -3.48
CA LEU A 53 -18.79 -5.09 -2.67
C LEU A 53 -19.47 -3.75 -2.38
N ASP A 54 -20.80 -3.78 -2.33
CA ASP A 54 -21.64 -2.59 -2.12
C ASP A 54 -21.24 -1.79 -0.88
N GLY A 55 -21.06 -0.49 -1.07
CA GLY A 55 -20.69 0.46 -0.02
C GLY A 55 -19.19 0.54 0.29
N SER A 56 -18.36 -0.28 -0.36
CA SER A 56 -16.90 -0.14 -0.33
C SER A 56 -16.45 0.99 -1.24
N SER A 57 -15.49 1.80 -0.78
CA SER A 57 -14.87 2.82 -1.64
C SER A 57 -13.42 3.08 -1.26
N ILE A 58 -12.60 3.40 -2.26
CA ILE A 58 -11.27 3.96 -2.03
C ILE A 58 -11.29 5.41 -2.49
N VAL A 59 -11.04 6.33 -1.58
CA VAL A 59 -11.01 7.77 -1.85
C VAL A 59 -9.68 8.34 -1.42
N TYR A 60 -9.19 9.33 -2.15
CA TYR A 60 -7.96 10.02 -1.83
C TYR A 60 -8.07 11.51 -2.09
N ALA A 61 -7.25 12.28 -1.40
CA ALA A 61 -7.13 13.73 -1.56
C ALA A 61 -5.68 14.16 -1.35
N ASP A 62 -5.29 15.21 -2.06
CA ASP A 62 -3.99 15.88 -1.94
C ASP A 62 -4.27 17.38 -1.74
N ASP A 63 -3.71 17.99 -0.70
CA ASP A 63 -3.87 19.41 -0.41
C ASP A 63 -2.58 20.24 -0.56
N GLY A 64 -1.51 19.66 -1.11
CA GLY A 64 -0.21 20.34 -1.24
C GLY A 64 0.74 20.11 -0.07
N GLU A 65 0.21 19.80 1.12
CA GLU A 65 0.97 19.58 2.35
C GLU A 65 0.85 18.14 2.86
N ARG A 66 -0.26 17.47 2.55
CA ARG A 66 -0.48 16.05 2.79
C ARG A 66 -1.29 15.39 1.68
N PHE A 67 -1.01 14.11 1.50
CA PHE A 67 -1.78 13.20 0.67
C PHE A 67 -2.42 12.14 1.55
N VAL A 68 -3.73 11.93 1.43
CA VAL A 68 -4.49 11.01 2.26
C VAL A 68 -5.23 10.02 1.38
N VAL A 69 -5.20 8.74 1.76
CA VAL A 69 -6.01 7.67 1.15
C VAL A 69 -6.83 7.00 2.24
N GLU A 70 -8.11 6.77 1.97
CA GLU A 70 -9.01 5.99 2.80
C GLU A 70 -9.52 4.76 2.04
N TRP A 71 -9.35 3.59 2.65
CA TRP A 71 -10.06 2.37 2.28
C TRP A 71 -11.29 2.29 3.18
N ARG A 72 -12.45 2.65 2.63
CA ARG A 72 -13.71 2.77 3.35
C ARG A 72 -14.56 1.53 3.13
N LYS A 73 -15.01 0.93 4.24
CA LYS A 73 -15.92 -0.22 4.30
C LYS A 73 -15.50 -1.43 3.45
N VAL A 74 -14.21 -1.59 3.16
CA VAL A 74 -13.69 -2.74 2.40
C VAL A 74 -13.82 -4.03 3.21
N GLN A 75 -14.04 -5.19 2.58
CA GLN A 75 -14.19 -6.46 3.31
C GLN A 75 -13.16 -7.48 2.84
N LEU A 76 -12.83 -8.44 3.69
CA LEU A 76 -11.94 -9.55 3.32
C LEU A 76 -12.67 -10.53 2.40
N ARG A 77 -12.05 -10.90 1.27
CA ARG A 77 -12.64 -11.77 0.26
C ARG A 77 -13.02 -13.16 0.77
N GLU A 78 -12.23 -13.73 1.66
CA GLU A 78 -12.46 -15.08 2.20
C GLU A 78 -13.10 -15.06 3.60
N GLN A 79 -13.17 -13.87 4.22
CA GLN A 79 -13.57 -13.71 5.63
C GLN A 79 -14.63 -12.62 5.77
N HIS A 80 -15.63 -12.60 4.88
CA HIS A 80 -16.73 -11.62 4.86
C HIS A 80 -17.46 -11.49 6.21
N GLN A 81 -17.54 -12.58 6.99
CA GLN A 81 -18.13 -12.61 8.33
C GLN A 81 -17.42 -11.70 9.34
N ALA A 82 -16.17 -11.32 9.09
CA ALA A 82 -15.47 -10.33 9.90
C ALA A 82 -16.13 -8.95 9.82
N GLY A 83 -16.87 -8.66 8.75
CA GLY A 83 -17.44 -7.36 8.48
C GLY A 83 -16.46 -6.39 7.82
N SER A 84 -16.85 -5.12 7.74
CA SER A 84 -16.14 -4.11 6.96
C SER A 84 -14.99 -3.44 7.72
N PHE A 85 -13.91 -3.14 7.03
CA PHE A 85 -12.74 -2.43 7.55
C PHE A 85 -12.77 -0.98 7.05
N THR A 86 -12.30 -0.04 7.88
CA THR A 86 -12.10 1.34 7.47
C THR A 86 -10.83 1.89 8.09
N PHE A 87 -9.89 2.27 7.24
CA PHE A 87 -8.57 2.75 7.65
C PHE A 87 -7.98 3.70 6.59
N GLN A 88 -6.96 4.45 6.99
CA GLN A 88 -6.31 5.46 6.16
C GLN A 88 -4.79 5.41 6.27
N ALA A 89 -4.14 5.92 5.22
CA ALA A 89 -2.75 6.34 5.26
C ALA A 89 -2.66 7.83 4.87
N SER A 90 -1.87 8.59 5.63
CA SER A 90 -1.53 9.98 5.31
C SER A 90 -0.02 10.11 5.11
N LEU A 91 0.39 10.68 3.99
CA LEU A 91 1.77 11.05 3.68
C LEU A 91 1.89 12.56 3.81
N PHE A 92 2.75 13.04 4.70
CA PHE A 92 3.00 14.46 4.90
C PHE A 92 4.24 14.87 4.11
N LYS A 93 4.24 16.09 3.56
CA LYS A 93 5.35 16.67 2.80
C LYS A 93 6.69 16.65 3.54
N ASN A 94 6.67 16.69 4.87
CA ASN A 94 7.86 16.58 5.71
C ASN A 94 8.40 15.15 5.86
N GLY A 95 7.79 14.14 5.23
CA GLY A 95 8.17 12.73 5.32
C GLY A 95 7.46 11.93 6.39
N SER A 96 6.62 12.56 7.23
CA SER A 96 5.85 11.82 8.23
C SER A 96 4.81 10.94 7.55
N ILE A 97 4.54 9.79 8.15
CA ILE A 97 3.49 8.86 7.74
C ILE A 97 2.56 8.64 8.94
N ALA A 98 1.25 8.75 8.73
CA ALA A 98 0.26 8.39 9.74
C ALA A 98 -0.67 7.29 9.23
N PHE A 99 -0.88 6.27 10.05
CA PHE A 99 -1.91 5.25 9.85
C PHE A 99 -3.07 5.51 10.81
N VAL A 100 -4.29 5.54 10.29
CA VAL A 100 -5.51 5.81 11.08
C VAL A 100 -6.46 4.64 10.89
N TYR A 101 -6.91 4.06 12.00
CA TYR A 101 -7.83 2.92 12.00
C TYR A 101 -9.15 3.35 12.60
N LYS A 102 -10.21 3.36 11.79
CA LYS A 102 -11.56 3.71 12.23
C LYS A 102 -12.39 2.47 12.58
N ASN A 103 -12.28 1.42 11.77
CA ASN A 103 -12.95 0.15 12.03
C ASN A 103 -12.05 -1.02 11.60
N VAL A 104 -11.74 -1.91 12.53
CA VAL A 104 -10.97 -3.14 12.30
C VAL A 104 -11.68 -4.24 13.10
N PRO A 105 -12.68 -4.91 12.51
CA PRO A 105 -13.66 -5.71 13.26
C PRO A 105 -13.15 -7.10 13.68
N MET A 106 -11.92 -7.46 13.31
CA MET A 106 -11.23 -8.67 13.77
C MET A 106 -9.78 -8.36 14.12
N ASN A 107 -9.17 -9.19 14.96
CA ASN A 107 -7.74 -9.09 15.22
C ASN A 107 -6.96 -9.32 13.91
N VAL A 108 -6.00 -8.44 13.59
CA VAL A 108 -5.17 -8.53 12.38
C VAL A 108 -4.43 -9.88 12.29
N SER A 109 -4.02 -10.46 13.41
CA SER A 109 -3.38 -11.77 13.47
C SER A 109 -4.28 -12.94 13.03
N ASN A 110 -5.59 -12.71 12.93
CA ASN A 110 -6.56 -13.72 12.49
C ASN A 110 -6.93 -13.59 11.01
N ILE A 111 -6.39 -12.59 10.30
CA ILE A 111 -6.60 -12.42 8.86
C ILE A 111 -5.82 -13.52 8.15
N SER A 112 -6.48 -14.26 7.24
CA SER A 112 -5.84 -15.31 6.45
C SER A 112 -4.81 -14.72 5.47
N ASP A 113 -3.62 -15.31 5.44
CA ASP A 113 -2.54 -14.96 4.52
C ASP A 113 -2.37 -15.99 3.38
N GLU A 114 -3.25 -16.99 3.28
CA GLU A 114 -3.15 -18.11 2.33
C GLU A 114 -3.20 -17.65 0.87
N GLN A 115 -4.06 -16.67 0.55
CA GLN A 115 -4.24 -16.16 -0.82
C GLN A 115 -3.52 -14.83 -1.08
N HIS A 116 -3.24 -14.06 -0.02
CA HIS A 116 -2.62 -12.74 -0.13
C HIS A 116 -1.89 -12.42 1.17
N PRO A 117 -0.66 -11.87 1.11
CA PRO A 117 0.07 -11.52 2.33
C PRO A 117 -0.70 -10.52 3.19
N VAL A 118 -0.58 -10.70 4.51
CA VAL A 118 -1.04 -9.75 5.51
C VAL A 118 0.16 -8.96 6.02
N LYS A 119 0.19 -7.65 5.78
CA LYS A 119 1.31 -6.79 6.19
C LYS A 119 0.81 -5.48 6.80
N CYS A 120 1.51 -5.00 7.82
CA CYS A 120 1.34 -3.66 8.38
C CYS A 120 2.72 -3.02 8.50
N GLY A 121 2.88 -1.79 8.01
CA GLY A 121 4.15 -1.06 8.08
C GLY A 121 4.62 -0.51 6.74
N ILE A 122 5.93 -0.29 6.65
CA ILE A 122 6.60 0.27 5.48
C ILE A 122 7.75 -0.66 5.07
N SER A 123 8.02 -0.73 3.77
CA SER A 123 9.09 -1.53 3.22
C SER A 123 9.64 -0.87 1.97
N ASP A 124 10.95 -1.01 1.76
CA ASP A 124 11.65 -0.61 0.54
C ASP A 124 12.52 -1.78 0.04
N ALA A 125 12.95 -1.71 -1.20
CA ALA A 125 13.81 -2.71 -1.82
C ALA A 125 14.76 -2.06 -2.82
N TYR A 126 15.99 -2.57 -2.87
CA TYR A 126 17.00 -2.15 -3.84
C TYR A 126 17.29 -3.31 -4.79
N LEU A 127 17.25 -3.04 -6.10
CA LEU A 127 17.62 -4.00 -7.14
C LEU A 127 19.07 -3.78 -7.56
N TYR A 128 19.86 -4.85 -7.51
CA TYR A 128 21.22 -4.88 -8.03
C TYR A 128 21.28 -5.85 -9.22
N ASN A 129 21.46 -5.34 -10.44
CA ASN A 129 21.66 -6.17 -11.62
C ASN A 129 23.12 -6.60 -11.73
N HIS A 130 23.39 -7.89 -11.51
CA HIS A 130 24.70 -8.45 -11.82
C HIS A 130 24.79 -8.77 -13.31
N MET A 131 25.56 -7.99 -14.07
CA MET A 131 25.94 -8.41 -15.43
C MET A 131 27.00 -9.50 -15.31
N LEU A 132 26.61 -10.76 -15.58
CA LEU A 132 27.58 -11.82 -15.80
C LEU A 132 28.19 -11.61 -17.19
N MET A 133 29.45 -11.19 -17.25
CA MET A 133 30.20 -11.17 -18.49
C MET A 133 30.48 -12.61 -18.93
N SER A 134 29.73 -13.08 -19.93
CA SER A 134 30.09 -14.25 -20.71
C SER A 134 31.44 -13.99 -21.38
N HIS A 135 32.50 -14.67 -20.92
CA HIS A 135 33.74 -14.74 -21.68
C HIS A 135 33.50 -15.70 -22.84
N GLY A 136 33.32 -15.13 -24.04
CA GLY A 136 33.27 -15.90 -25.27
C GLY A 136 34.57 -16.70 -25.44
N THR A 137 34.42 -18.01 -25.60
CA THR A 137 35.45 -18.91 -26.16
C THR A 137 35.40 -18.86 -27.68
#